data_AF-A0A2V8QCW6-F1
#
_entry.id   AF-A0A2V8QCW6-F1
#
_cell.length_a   1.000
_cell.length_b   1.000
_cell.length_c   1.000
_cell.angle_alpha   90.00
_cell.angle_beta   90.00
_cell.angle_gamma   90.00
#
_symmetry.space_group_name_H-M   'P 1'
#
loop_
_entity.id
_entity.type
_entity.pdbx_description
1 polymer ?
#
loop_
_entity_poly.entity_id
_entity_poly.type
_entity_poly.pdbx_seq_one_letter_code
_entity_poly.pdbx_strand_id
1 'polypeptide(L)'
;MSILDLFTSQLIYKFILVLLTSLVLLTLASQFGRLLYLELTTHFRLQYVLLALFCMLVLAGFQSWKFAAIAVFCAGLNLVYVIPYYR
;
A
#
# COMPACT_ATOMS: atom_id res chain seq x y z
N MET A 1 12.06 -5.52 -27.61
CA MET A 1 11.01 -5.00 -26.71
C MET A 1 9.87 -4.54 -27.59
N SER A 2 8.69 -5.17 -27.51
CA SER A 2 7.53 -4.76 -28.31
C SER A 2 6.97 -3.43 -27.79
N ILE A 3 6.36 -2.62 -28.65
CA ILE A 3 5.63 -1.39 -28.26
C ILE A 3 4.55 -1.72 -27.22
N LEU A 4 3.95 -2.91 -27.32
CA LEU A 4 2.96 -3.41 -26.39
C LEU A 4 3.54 -3.65 -24.98
N ASP A 5 4.79 -4.13 -24.87
CA ASP A 5 5.45 -4.39 -23.58
C ASP A 5 5.72 -3.09 -22.83
N LEU A 6 6.12 -2.04 -23.56
CA LEU A 6 6.34 -0.70 -23.04
C LEU A 6 5.04 -0.10 -22.50
N PHE A 7 3.96 -0.18 -23.29
CA PHE A 7 2.65 0.35 -22.88
C PHE A 7 2.10 -0.40 -21.65
N THR A 8 2.23 -1.72 -21.65
CA THR A 8 1.80 -2.58 -20.54
C THR A 8 2.57 -2.25 -19.26
N SER A 9 3.89 -2.08 -19.34
CA SER A 9 4.74 -1.71 -18.19
C SER A 9 4.34 -0.35 -17.60
N GLN A 10 4.07 0.63 -18.46
CA GLN A 10 3.63 1.96 -18.02
C GLN A 10 2.23 1.94 -17.36
N LEU A 11 1.31 1.13 -17.90
CA LEU A 11 -0.02 0.94 -17.30
C LEU A 11 0.07 0.30 -15.92
N ILE A 12 0.86 -0.77 -15.78
CA ILE A 12 1.10 -1.44 -14.50
C ILE A 12 1.67 -0.45 -13.48
N TYR A 13 2.70 0.31 -13.87
CA TYR A 13 3.31 1.30 -12.99
C TYR A 13 2.30 2.36 -12.50
N LYS A 14 1.50 2.92 -13.41
CA LYS A 14 0.45 3.90 -13.05
C LYS A 14 -0.61 3.31 -12.13
N PHE A 15 -1.04 2.08 -12.41
CA PHE A 15 -2.02 1.39 -11.58
C PHE A 15 -1.48 1.19 -10.15
N ILE A 16 -0.23 0.77 -10.01
CA ILE A 16 0.43 0.59 -8.71
C ILE A 16 0.57 1.91 -7.96
N LEU A 17 0.85 3.02 -8.65
CA LEU A 17 0.88 4.34 -8.01
C LEU A 17 -0.49 4.77 -7.48
N VAL A 18 -1.55 4.57 -8.27
CA VAL A 18 -2.92 4.86 -7.81
C VAL A 18 -3.27 4.00 -6.61
N LEU A 19 -2.90 2.72 -6.65
CA LEU A 19 -3.15 1.78 -5.56
C LEU A 19 -2.40 2.17 -4.29
N LEU A 20 -1.11 2.53 -4.39
CA LEU A 20 -0.32 3.00 -3.26
C LEU A 20 -0.88 4.31 -2.68
N THR A 21 -1.33 5.23 -3.53
CA THR A 21 -1.91 6.50 -3.09
C THR A 21 -3.21 6.27 -2.31
N SER A 22 -4.10 5.42 -2.82
CA SER A 22 -5.31 4.99 -2.10
C SER A 22 -4.97 4.34 -0.77
N LEU A 23 -3.93 3.50 -0.73
CA LEU A 23 -3.49 2.83 0.48
C LEU A 23 -2.91 3.81 1.53
N VAL A 24 -2.20 4.85 1.10
CA VAL A 24 -1.75 5.93 1.98
C VAL A 24 -2.95 6.65 2.60
N LEU A 25 -3.95 7.02 1.80
CA LEU A 25 -5.16 7.67 2.28
C LEU A 25 -5.92 6.80 3.29
N LEU A 26 -6.08 5.50 2.99
CA LEU A 26 -6.73 4.54 3.90
C LEU A 26 -5.91 4.33 5.18
N THR A 27 -4.59 4.30 5.08
CA THR A 27 -3.69 4.18 6.24
C THR A 27 -3.75 5.42 7.15
N LEU A 28 -3.91 6.62 6.57
CA LEU A 28 -4.14 7.84 7.33
C LEU A 28 -5.52 7.83 7.97
N ALA A 29 -6.56 7.47 7.21
CA ALA A 29 -7.93 7.36 7.72
C ALA A 29 -8.03 6.36 8.88
N SER A 30 -7.31 5.23 8.81
CA SER A 30 -7.32 4.22 9.86
C SER A 30 -6.73 4.70 11.19
N GLN A 31 -5.88 5.73 11.19
CA GLN A 31 -5.40 6.35 12.44
C GLN A 31 -6.51 7.07 13.20
N PHE A 32 -7.52 7.56 12.48
CA PHE A 32 -8.69 8.23 13.05
C PHE A 32 -9.87 7.28 13.27
N GLY A 33 -9.63 5.97 13.33
CA GLY A 33 -10.67 4.94 13.46
C GLY A 33 -11.56 5.02 14.70
N ARG A 34 -11.28 5.94 15.64
CA ARG A 34 -12.16 6.26 16.78
C ARG A 34 -13.33 7.19 16.39
N LEU A 35 -13.27 7.80 15.20
CA LEU A 35 -14.38 8.59 14.66
C LEU A 35 -15.41 7.65 14.03
N LEU A 36 -16.69 7.96 14.28
CA LEU A 36 -17.84 7.24 13.73
C LEU A 36 -17.69 7.12 12.20
N TYR A 37 -17.93 5.92 11.65
CA TYR A 37 -17.72 5.50 10.25
C TYR A 37 -16.29 5.15 9.81
N LEU A 38 -15.24 5.51 10.56
CA LEU A 38 -13.85 5.13 10.22
C LEU A 38 -13.42 3.79 10.84
N GLU A 39 -14.24 3.20 11.70
CA GLU A 39 -13.99 1.88 12.29
C GLU A 39 -13.71 0.82 11.22
N LEU A 40 -14.43 0.86 10.08
CA LEU A 40 -14.24 -0.07 8.98
C LEU A 40 -12.82 -0.05 8.41
N THR A 41 -12.17 1.12 8.37
CA THR A 41 -10.78 1.24 7.90
C THR A 41 -9.77 0.60 8.85
N THR A 42 -10.14 0.39 10.12
CA THR A 42 -9.27 -0.30 11.08
C THR A 42 -9.34 -1.82 10.96
N HIS A 43 -10.48 -2.37 10.52
CA HIS A 43 -10.67 -3.81 10.36
C HIS A 43 -9.80 -4.41 9.25
N PHE A 44 -9.46 -3.63 8.24
CA PHE A 44 -8.72 -4.11 7.07
C PHE A 44 -7.20 -3.84 7.13
N ARG A 45 -6.66 -3.49 8.32
CA ARG A 45 -5.23 -3.18 8.50
C ARG A 45 -4.30 -4.30 8.04
N LEU A 46 -4.63 -5.57 8.25
CA LEU A 46 -3.84 -6.70 7.75
C LEU A 46 -3.76 -6.70 6.21
N GLN A 47 -4.88 -6.44 5.54
CA GLN A 47 -4.93 -6.36 4.08
C GLN A 47 -4.13 -5.17 3.56
N TYR A 48 -4.12 -4.06 4.29
CA TYR A 48 -3.27 -2.90 3.96
C TYR A 48 -1.78 -3.25 4.08
N VAL A 49 -1.37 -4.02 5.09
CA VAL A 49 0.02 -4.50 5.19
C VAL A 49 0.38 -5.35 3.97
N LEU A 50 -0.44 -6.36 3.64
CA LEU A 50 -0.19 -7.25 2.50
C LEU A 50 -0.12 -6.49 1.17
N LEU A 51 -1.05 -5.55 0.97
CA LEU A 51 -1.11 -4.76 -0.25
C LEU A 51 0.06 -3.77 -0.35
N ALA A 52 0.50 -3.18 0.77
CA ALA A 52 1.68 -2.35 0.83
C ALA A 52 2.97 -3.13 0.50
N LEU A 53 3.11 -4.36 1.00
CA LEU A 53 4.23 -5.24 0.65
C LEU A 53 4.22 -5.61 -0.84
N PHE A 54 3.04 -5.89 -1.39
CA PHE A 54 2.88 -6.13 -2.83
C PHE A 54 3.31 -4.90 -3.66
N CYS A 55 2.85 -3.70 -3.32
CA CYS A 55 3.28 -2.47 -3.98
C CYS A 55 4.78 -2.24 -3.87
N MET A 56 5.37 -2.52 -2.71
CA MET A 56 6.82 -2.40 -2.49
C MET A 56 7.59 -3.30 -3.47
N LEU A 57 7.21 -4.58 -3.59
CA LEU A 57 7.88 -5.52 -4.49
C LEU A 57 7.80 -5.08 -5.95
N VAL A 58 6.62 -4.65 -6.41
CA VAL A 58 6.43 -4.20 -7.78
C VAL A 58 7.23 -2.91 -8.05
N LEU A 59 7.19 -1.93 -7.15
CA LEU A 59 7.94 -0.67 -7.29
C LEU A 59 9.45 -0.86 -7.20
N ALA A 60 9.93 -1.80 -6.38
CA ALA A 60 11.33 -2.20 -6.34
C ALA A 60 11.78 -2.80 -7.69
N GLY A 61 10.93 -3.62 -8.33
CA GLY A 61 11.16 -4.13 -9.68
C GLY A 61 11.29 -3.01 -10.73
N PHE A 62 10.50 -1.93 -10.59
CA PHE A 62 10.62 -0.72 -11.41
C PHE A 62 11.71 0.27 -10.92
N GLN A 63 12.55 -0.11 -9.94
CA GLN A 63 13.60 0.73 -9.33
C GLN A 63 13.09 2.08 -8.79
N SER A 64 11.79 2.15 -8.48
CA SER A 64 11.11 3.34 -7.98
C SER A 64 11.20 3.44 -6.46
N TRP A 65 12.43 3.56 -5.96
CA TRP A 65 12.75 3.48 -4.53
C TRP A 65 12.03 4.51 -3.65
N LYS A 66 11.78 5.70 -4.19
CA LYS A 66 11.01 6.75 -3.49
C LYS A 66 9.62 6.27 -3.08
N PHE A 67 8.92 5.60 -3.99
CA PHE A 67 7.58 5.07 -3.74
C PHE A 67 7.61 3.75 -2.97
N ALA A 68 8.65 2.93 -3.17
CA ALA A 68 8.85 1.71 -2.39
C ALA A 68 9.02 2.03 -0.89
N ALA A 69 9.76 3.10 -0.55
CA ALA A 69 9.91 3.54 0.85
C ALA A 69 8.57 3.96 1.48
N ILE A 70 7.70 4.64 0.73
CA ILE A 70 6.34 5.00 1.18
C ILE A 70 5.50 3.73 1.46
N ALA A 71 5.62 2.72 0.61
CA ALA A 71 4.93 1.45 0.80
C ALA A 71 5.41 0.72 2.05
N VAL A 72 6.74 0.67 2.30
CA VAL A 72 7.31 0.11 3.54
C VAL A 72 6.80 0.86 4.77
N PHE A 73 6.77 2.19 4.71
CA PHE A 73 6.26 3.01 5.81
C PHE A 73 4.79 2.73 6.11
N CYS A 74 3.94 2.62 5.07
CA CYS A 74 2.52 2.25 5.24
C CYS A 74 2.37 0.85 5.83
N ALA A 75 3.17 -0.12 5.37
CA ALA A 75 3.17 -1.46 5.94
C ALA A 75 3.51 -1.43 7.44
N GLY A 76 4.57 -0.71 7.83
CA GLY A 76 4.98 -0.55 9.22
C GLY A 76 3.89 0.05 10.10
N LEU A 77 3.28 1.17 9.66
CA LEU A 77 2.20 1.83 10.41
C LEU A 77 1.00 0.93 10.65
N ASN A 78 0.62 0.10 9.69
CA ASN A 78 -0.50 -0.83 9.87
C ASN A 78 -0.08 -2.06 10.68
N LEU A 79 1.15 -2.55 10.50
CA LEU A 79 1.67 -3.77 11.13
C LEU A 79 1.79 -3.63 12.66
N VAL A 80 2.16 -2.45 13.17
CA VAL A 80 2.22 -2.17 14.62
C VAL A 80 0.89 -2.48 15.33
N TYR A 81 -0.23 -2.29 14.64
CA TYR A 81 -1.57 -2.59 15.18
C TYR A 81 -1.98 -4.05 14.96
N VAL A 82 -1.36 -4.75 14.01
CA VAL A 82 -1.70 -6.14 13.66
C VAL A 82 -0.90 -7.13 14.50
N ILE A 83 0.38 -6.87 14.77
CA ILE A 83 1.28 -7.77 15.52
C ILE A 83 0.69 -8.22 16.87
N PRO A 84 0.09 -7.35 17.71
CA PRO A 84 -0.43 -7.75 19.01
C PRO A 84 -1.51 -8.84 18.95
N TYR A 85 -2.21 -9.00 17.83
CA TYR A 85 -3.25 -10.01 17.66
C TYR A 85 -2.72 -11.42 17.38
N TYR A 86 -1.43 -11.55 17.03
CA TYR A 86 -0.78 -12.83 16.71
C TYR A 86 0.20 -13.30 17.78
N ARG A 87 0.32 -12.55 18.88
CA ARG A 87 1.14 -12.89 20.04
C ARG A 87 0.27 -13.47 21.15
#